data_AF-A0A521X8Q3-F1
#
_entry.id   AF-A0A521X8Q3-F1
#
_cell.length_a   1.000
_cell.length_b   1.000
_cell.length_c   1.000
_cell.angle_alpha   90.00
_cell.angle_beta   90.00
_cell.angle_gamma   90.00
#
_symmetry.space_group_name_H-M   'P 1'
#
loop_
_entity.id
_entity.type
_entity.pdbx_description
1 polymer ?
#
loop_
_entity_poly.entity_id
_entity_poly.type
_entity_poly.pdbx_seq_one_letter_code
_entity_poly.pdbx_strand_id
1 'polypeptide(L)'
;MPTNTPLHELIRAQTAQYIAGATTLESFRENFLRLSWDVDESQDFQAQTESYAIEHLFSELSSGTLSEDSFRRALVNLALPMVKTSNLNVTADPPSVNLQPLRVA
;
A
#
# COMPACT_ATOMS: atom_id res chain seq x y z
N MET A 1 1.55 4.01 -28.87
CA MET A 1 1.42 5.08 -27.87
C MET A 1 1.85 4.47 -26.55
N PRO A 2 2.83 5.01 -25.82
CA PRO A 2 3.09 4.51 -24.47
C PRO A 2 1.85 4.82 -23.64
N THR A 3 1.17 3.79 -23.14
CA THR A 3 0.22 3.96 -22.05
C THR A 3 1.04 4.47 -20.88
N ASN A 4 0.96 5.78 -20.63
CA ASN A 4 1.60 6.47 -19.52
C ASN A 4 0.82 6.14 -18.24
N THR A 5 0.59 4.85 -18.00
CA THR A 5 -0.13 4.36 -16.84
C THR A 5 0.74 4.64 -15.63
N PRO A 6 0.24 5.40 -14.65
CA PRO A 6 1.02 5.72 -13.47
C PRO A 6 1.36 4.45 -12.68
N LEU A 7 2.51 4.45 -12.00
CA LEU A 7 3.07 3.24 -11.37
C LEU A 7 2.14 2.65 -10.32
N HIS A 8 1.44 3.50 -9.54
CA HIS A 8 0.46 3.03 -8.56
C HIS A 8 -0.71 2.26 -9.20
N GLU A 9 -1.15 2.63 -10.41
CA GLU A 9 -2.19 1.87 -11.12
C GLU A 9 -1.67 0.49 -11.55
N LEU A 10 -0.39 0.38 -11.94
CA LEU A 10 0.23 -0.91 -12.28
C LEU A 10 0.36 -1.82 -11.06
N ILE A 11 0.78 -1.27 -9.91
CA ILE A 11 0.85 -1.99 -8.63
C ILE A 11 -0.53 -2.53 -8.24
N ARG A 12 -1.56 -1.67 -8.31
CA ARG A 12 -2.95 -2.06 -8.01
C ARG A 12 -3.46 -3.14 -8.95
N ALA A 13 -3.19 -3.02 -10.25
CA ALA A 13 -3.63 -4.01 -11.24
C ALA A 13 -3.01 -5.39 -10.98
N GLN A 14 -1.70 -5.46 -10.71
CA GLN A 14 -1.04 -6.73 -10.36
C GLN A 14 -1.58 -7.30 -9.04
N THR A 15 -1.77 -6.44 -8.04
CA THR A 15 -2.31 -6.85 -6.73
C THR A 15 -3.72 -7.42 -6.89
N ALA A 16 -4.58 -6.79 -7.70
CA ALA A 16 -5.92 -7.28 -8.00
C ALA A 16 -5.90 -8.62 -8.74
N GLN A 17 -4.99 -8.82 -9.69
CA GLN A 17 -4.82 -10.10 -10.38
C GLN A 17 -4.44 -11.23 -9.42
N TYR A 18 -3.55 -10.98 -8.46
CA TYR A 18 -3.18 -11.97 -7.45
C TYR A 18 -4.35 -12.28 -6.50
N ILE A 19 -5.04 -11.25 -6.00
CA ILE A 19 -6.23 -11.42 -5.14
C ILE A 19 -7.30 -12.25 -5.84
N ALA A 20 -7.54 -12.00 -7.14
CA ALA A 20 -8.51 -12.74 -7.95
C ALA A 20 -8.07 -14.18 -8.26
N GLY A 21 -6.84 -14.57 -7.91
CA GLY A 21 -6.28 -15.89 -8.23
C GLY A 21 -5.92 -16.06 -9.71
N ALA A 22 -5.85 -14.96 -10.48
CA ALA A 22 -5.46 -14.98 -11.90
C ALA A 22 -3.94 -15.18 -12.09
N THR A 23 -3.14 -14.93 -11.04
CA THR A 23 -1.70 -15.17 -10.99
C THR A 23 -1.31 -15.86 -9.68
N THR A 24 -0.18 -16.56 -9.67
CA THR A 24 0.36 -17.23 -8.48
C THR A 24 1.11 -16.24 -7.58
N LEU A 25 1.36 -16.62 -6.33
CA LEU A 25 2.18 -15.80 -5.42
C LEU A 25 3.59 -15.56 -5.96
N GLU A 26 4.20 -16.58 -6.55
CA GLU A 26 5.54 -16.50 -7.15
C GLU A 26 5.56 -15.50 -8.31
N SER A 27 4.63 -15.65 -9.26
CA SER A 27 4.51 -14.73 -10.40
C SER A 27 4.13 -13.31 -9.95
N PHE A 28 3.32 -13.15 -8.91
CA PHE A 28 3.05 -11.85 -8.32
C PHE A 28 4.33 -11.22 -7.73
N ARG A 29 5.11 -11.98 -6.97
CA ARG A 29 6.36 -11.52 -6.35
C ARG A 29 7.39 -11.08 -7.38
N GLU A 30 7.62 -11.87 -8.42
CA GLU A 30 8.57 -11.51 -9.48
C GLU A 30 8.17 -10.24 -10.23
N ASN A 31 6.90 -10.12 -10.58
CA ASN A 31 6.39 -8.96 -11.29
C ASN A 31 6.41 -7.69 -10.41
N PHE A 32 6.10 -7.84 -9.12
CA PHE A 32 6.15 -6.76 -8.16
C PHE A 32 7.60 -6.29 -7.91
N LEU A 33 8.57 -7.21 -7.82
CA LEU A 33 9.99 -6.85 -7.64
C LEU A 33 10.53 -5.96 -8.79
N ARG A 34 10.07 -6.19 -10.02
CA ARG A 34 10.43 -5.33 -11.16
C ARG A 34 9.82 -3.93 -10.99
N LEU A 35 8.53 -3.87 -10.65
CA LEU A 35 7.85 -2.60 -10.42
C LEU A 35 8.44 -1.83 -9.24
N SER A 36 8.90 -2.49 -8.17
CA SER A 36 9.43 -1.81 -7.00
C SER A 36 10.73 -1.06 -7.31
N TRP A 37 11.54 -1.53 -8.27
CA TRP A 37 12.69 -0.78 -8.78
C TRP A 37 12.27 0.48 -9.55
N ASP A 38 11.27 0.38 -10.42
CA ASP A 38 10.73 1.55 -11.13
C ASP A 38 10.12 2.58 -10.15
N VAL A 39 9.53 2.11 -9.06
CA VAL A 39 8.93 2.94 -8.01
C VAL A 39 9.99 3.70 -7.19
N ASP A 40 11.09 3.03 -6.84
CA ASP A 40 12.18 3.63 -6.07
C ASP A 40 12.85 4.80 -6.83
N GLU A 41 12.94 4.68 -8.16
CA GLU A 41 13.45 5.73 -9.04
C GLU A 41 12.40 6.82 -9.38
N SER A 42 11.13 6.59 -9.03
CA SER A 42 10.03 7.51 -9.36
C SER A 42 9.80 8.60 -8.30
N GLN A 43 9.06 9.65 -8.69
CA GLN A 43 8.48 10.63 -7.75
C GLN A 43 7.00 10.36 -7.45
N ASP A 44 6.50 9.15 -7.76
CA ASP A 44 5.11 8.77 -7.48
C ASP A 44 4.99 8.34 -6.01
N PHE A 45 4.71 9.31 -5.14
CA PHE A 45 4.51 9.09 -3.70
C PHE A 45 3.44 8.04 -3.38
N GLN A 46 2.41 7.94 -4.23
CA GLN A 46 1.36 6.95 -4.05
C GLN A 46 1.94 5.57 -4.32
N ALA A 47 2.63 5.39 -5.44
CA ALA A 47 3.28 4.12 -5.77
C ALA A 47 4.31 3.70 -4.71
N GLN A 48 5.10 4.64 -4.18
CA GLN A 48 6.04 4.39 -3.08
C GLN A 48 5.34 3.89 -1.81
N THR A 49 4.25 4.54 -1.41
CA THR A 49 3.48 4.14 -0.21
C THR A 49 2.90 2.74 -0.37
N GLU A 50 2.37 2.45 -1.55
CA GLU A 50 1.78 1.15 -1.88
C GLU A 50 2.84 0.05 -1.95
N SER A 51 3.96 0.35 -2.59
CA SER A 51 5.09 -0.57 -2.70
C SER A 51 5.61 -0.95 -1.31
N TYR A 52 5.88 0.04 -0.45
CA TYR A 52 6.38 -0.20 0.90
C TYR A 52 5.44 -1.09 1.73
N ALA A 53 4.13 -0.86 1.63
CA ALA A 53 3.16 -1.67 2.36
C ALA A 53 3.12 -3.13 1.86
N ILE A 54 3.25 -3.35 0.55
CA ILE A 54 3.33 -4.69 -0.04
C ILE A 54 4.65 -5.39 0.34
N GLU A 55 5.78 -4.67 0.32
CA GLU A 55 7.09 -5.19 0.75
C GLU A 55 7.08 -5.62 2.22
N HIS A 56 6.41 -4.85 3.08
CA HIS A 56 6.21 -5.21 4.48
C HIS A 56 5.46 -6.54 4.61
N LEU A 57 4.35 -6.69 3.88
CA LEU A 57 3.57 -7.93 3.88
C LEU A 57 4.37 -9.13 3.34
N PHE A 58 5.20 -8.93 2.31
CA PHE A 58 6.10 -9.98 1.82
C PHE A 58 7.15 -10.38 2.85
N SER A 59 7.61 -9.44 3.66
CA SER A 59 8.56 -9.70 4.75
C SER A 59 7.91 -10.57 5.83
N GLU A 60 6.68 -10.25 6.24
CA GLU A 60 5.90 -11.05 7.20
C GLU A 60 5.52 -12.44 6.66
N LEU A 61 5.25 -12.56 5.35
CA LEU A 61 5.04 -13.85 4.70
C LEU A 61 6.33 -14.68 4.68
N SER A 62 7.46 -14.07 4.35
CA SER A 62 8.76 -14.75 4.28
C SER A 62 9.28 -15.18 5.66
N SER A 63 8.96 -14.43 6.71
CA SER A 63 9.27 -14.81 8.10
C SER A 63 8.37 -15.90 8.65
N GLY A 64 7.28 -16.25 7.94
CA GLY A 64 6.25 -17.18 8.40
C GLY A 64 5.30 -16.57 9.44
N THR A 65 5.38 -15.26 9.68
CA THR A 65 4.44 -14.52 10.54
C THR A 65 3.04 -14.51 9.92
N LEU A 66 2.96 -14.38 8.60
CA LEU A 66 1.73 -14.53 7.83
C LEU A 66 1.74 -15.81 7.01
N SER A 67 0.58 -16.48 6.95
CA SER A 67 0.31 -17.49 5.92
C SER A 67 -0.08 -16.81 4.61
N GLU A 68 0.04 -17.51 3.48
CA GLU A 68 -0.34 -16.96 2.16
C GLU A 68 -1.79 -16.47 2.12
N ASP A 69 -2.71 -17.20 2.74
CA ASP A 69 -4.11 -16.80 2.79
C ASP A 69 -4.31 -15.48 3.59
N SER A 70 -3.60 -15.33 4.71
CA SER A 70 -3.59 -14.09 5.50
C SER A 70 -2.94 -12.93 4.74
N PHE A 71 -1.87 -13.21 3.98
CA PHE A 71 -1.23 -12.25 3.09
C PHE A 71 -2.21 -11.75 2.01
N ARG A 72 -2.94 -12.66 1.35
CA ARG A 72 -3.95 -12.30 0.36
C ARG A 72 -5.07 -11.45 0.97
N ARG A 73 -5.54 -11.78 2.18
CA ARG A 73 -6.53 -10.95 2.90
C ARG A 73 -5.98 -9.57 3.28
N ALA A 74 -4.72 -9.49 3.69
CA ALA A 74 -4.07 -8.22 4.01
C ALA A 74 -3.96 -7.32 2.76
N LEU A 75 -3.64 -7.89 1.59
CA LEU A 75 -3.65 -7.16 0.33
C LEU A 75 -5.05 -6.65 -0.06
N VAL A 76 -6.12 -7.41 0.21
CA VAL A 76 -7.50 -6.91 0.02
C VAL A 76 -7.74 -5.67 0.89
N ASN A 77 -7.33 -5.71 2.15
CA ASN A 77 -7.46 -4.58 3.07
C ASN A 77 -6.59 -3.39 2.67
N LEU A 78 -5.45 -3.61 2.03
CA LEU A 78 -4.61 -2.56 1.45
C LEU A 78 -5.27 -1.93 0.21
N ALA A 79 -5.92 -2.73 -0.63
CA ALA A 79 -6.59 -2.28 -1.85
C ALA A 79 -7.95 -1.59 -1.59
N LEU A 80 -8.66 -1.94 -0.50
CA LEU A 80 -9.96 -1.37 -0.14
C LEU A 80 -9.98 0.16 0.15
N PRO A 81 -9.01 0.76 0.87
CA PRO A 81 -8.96 2.21 1.03
C PRO A 81 -8.65 2.95 -0.28
N MET A 82 -8.09 2.28 -1.29
CA MET A 82 -7.72 2.87 -2.58
C MET A 82 -8.92 3.13 -3.51
N VAL A 83 -10.04 2.43 -3.29
CA VAL A 83 -11.28 2.62 -4.07
C VAL A 83 -12.14 3.76 -3.48
N LYS A 84 -11.80 4.28 -2.29
CA LYS A 84 -12.68 5.17 -1.51
C LYS A 84 -12.14 6.57 -1.22
N THR A 85 -11.13 7.05 -1.95
CA THR A 85 -10.56 8.40 -1.76
C THR A 85 -10.97 9.42 -2.83
N SER A 86 -12.00 9.16 -3.63
CA SER A 86 -12.64 10.23 -4.42
C SER A 86 -13.62 11.11 -3.63
N ASN A 87 -13.76 10.94 -2.30
CA ASN A 87 -14.73 11.74 -1.51
C ASN A 87 -14.41 11.86 0.00
N LEU A 88 -13.15 12.12 0.36
CA LEU A 88 -12.81 12.43 1.75
C LEU A 88 -12.04 13.75 1.82
N ASN A 89 -12.82 14.84 1.75
CA ASN A 89 -12.45 16.12 2.34
C ASN A 89 -12.32 15.91 3.87
N VAL A 90 -11.17 15.41 4.32
CA VAL A 90 -10.85 15.36 5.75
C VAL A 90 -10.30 16.74 6.11
N THR A 91 -11.21 17.63 6.50
CA THR A 91 -10.89 18.73 7.41
C THR A 91 -10.38 18.10 8.70
N ALA A 92 -9.06 17.94 8.80
CA ALA A 92 -8.41 17.61 10.05
C ALA A 92 -8.53 18.84 10.97
N ASP A 93 -9.56 18.84 11.82
CA ASP A 93 -9.57 19.65 13.04
C ASP A 93 -8.50 19.07 13.98
N PRO A 94 -7.41 19.81 14.29
CA PRO A 94 -6.45 19.33 15.26
C PRO A 94 -7.08 19.37 16.66
N PRO A 95 -6.87 18.35 17.52
CA PRO A 95 -7.38 18.40 18.87
C PRO A 95 -6.78 19.61 19.60
N SER A 96 -7.65 20.51 20.05
CA SER A 96 -7.29 21.66 20.89
C SER A 96 -6.59 21.17 22.15
N VAL A 97 -5.26 21.32 22.19
CA VAL A 97 -4.45 21.07 23.39
C VAL A 97 -4.77 22.17 24.39
N ASN A 98 -5.51 21.84 25.45
CA ASN A 98 -5.75 22.74 26.57
C ASN A 98 -4.47 22.81 27.43
N LEU A 99 -3.60 23.77 27.12
CA LEU A 99 -2.43 24.10 27.93
C LEU A 99 -2.89 24.81 29.22
N GLN A 100 -3.10 24.04 30.29
CA GLN A 100 -3.18 24.62 31.63
C GLN A 100 -1.75 24.94 32.12
N PRO A 101 -1.47 26.18 32.60
CA PRO A 101 -0.15 26.50 33.13
C PRO A 101 0.07 25.84 34.49
N LEU A 102 1.13 25.04 34.59
CA LEU A 102 1.64 24.47 35.83
C LEU A 102 2.03 25.61 36.77
N ARG A 103 1.26 25.87 37.83
CA ARG A 103 1.69 26.78 38.90
C ARG A 103 2.64 26.03 39.83
N VAL A 104 3.90 26.43 39.80
CA VAL A 104 4.92 26.07 40.79
C VAL A 104 4.52 26.71 42.12
N ALA A 105 4.47 25.90 43.18
CA ALA A 105 4.30 26.34 44.57
C ALA A 105 5.61 26.13 45.33
#